data_AF-A0A4V1ZBK9-F1
#
_entry.id   AF-A0A4V1ZBK9-F1
#
_cell.length_a   1.000
_cell.length_b   1.000
_cell.length_c   1.000
_cell.angle_alpha   90.00
_cell.angle_beta   90.00
_cell.angle_gamma   90.00
#
_symmetry.space_group_name_H-M   'P 1'
#
loop_
_entity.id
_entity.type
_entity.pdbx_description
1 polymer ?
#
loop_
_entity_poly.entity_id
_entity_poly.type
_entity_poly.pdbx_seq_one_letter_code
_entity_poly.pdbx_strand_id
1 'polypeptide(L)'
;MGSFVYLFIGAQSNSFSYSLKVWLTSVVVGPLIYFGATNLFHCYDDEFLGHNFIDYLAGAYMFIVLFSAIFSLTTWISFYFLIRLLVTRDVLKIKYLKYLIALIGVLLTVITFSVMPGFRINADYICITFAYCFCIAGCSYFYKLEIMPDENT
;
A
#
# COMPACT_ATOMS: atom_id res chain seq x y z
N MET A 1 28.20 17.07 -15.14
CA MET A 1 28.01 15.84 -14.35
C MET A 1 27.38 16.06 -12.97
N GLY A 2 27.49 17.26 -12.35
CA GLY A 2 26.86 17.54 -11.05
C GLY A 2 25.33 17.46 -11.02
N SER A 3 24.61 18.03 -12.00
CA SER A 3 23.12 18.05 -11.98
C SER A 3 22.46 16.67 -12.00
N PHE A 4 23.05 15.67 -12.68
CA PHE A 4 22.49 14.32 -12.70
C PHE A 4 22.56 13.63 -11.33
N VAL A 5 23.61 13.91 -10.55
CA VAL A 5 23.79 13.33 -9.22
C VAL A 5 22.80 13.94 -8.22
N TYR A 6 22.57 15.25 -8.28
CA TYR A 6 21.56 15.92 -7.44
C TYR A 6 20.12 15.53 -7.80
N LEU A 7 19.80 15.39 -9.10
CA LEU A 7 18.52 14.83 -9.55
C LEU A 7 18.29 13.43 -8.99
N PHE A 8 19.33 12.59 -8.98
CA PHE A 8 19.24 11.23 -8.47
C PHE A 8 19.02 11.20 -6.96
N ILE A 9 19.71 12.05 -6.19
CA ILE A 9 19.68 12.04 -4.71
C ILE A 9 18.45 12.76 -4.15
N GLY A 10 18.05 13.91 -4.71
CA GLY A 10 16.86 14.66 -4.29
C GLY A 10 15.57 13.90 -4.59
N ALA A 11 15.46 13.29 -5.78
CA ALA A 11 14.33 12.42 -6.11
C ALA A 11 14.29 11.13 -5.27
N GLN A 12 15.45 10.66 -4.77
CA GLN A 12 15.57 9.46 -3.95
C GLN A 12 14.87 9.64 -2.60
N SER A 13 15.12 10.77 -1.93
CA SER A 13 14.51 11.08 -0.63
C SER A 13 12.99 11.17 -0.71
N ASN A 14 12.48 11.88 -1.73
CA ASN A 14 11.04 12.13 -1.85
C ASN A 14 10.25 10.90 -2.30
N SER A 15 10.77 10.14 -3.26
CA SER A 15 10.11 8.91 -3.73
C SER A 15 10.10 7.83 -2.66
N PHE A 16 11.20 7.70 -1.90
CA PHE A 16 11.31 6.75 -0.80
C PHE A 16 10.37 7.14 0.36
N SER A 17 10.40 8.40 0.80
CA SER A 17 9.54 8.87 1.89
C SER A 17 8.06 8.74 1.51
N TYR A 18 7.70 9.07 0.27
CA TYR A 18 6.35 8.89 -0.24
C TYR A 18 5.92 7.42 -0.24
N SER A 19 6.70 6.52 -0.85
CA SER A 19 6.33 5.09 -0.93
C SER A 19 6.27 4.44 0.45
N LEU A 20 7.18 4.81 1.35
CA LEU A 20 7.20 4.34 2.74
C LEU A 20 5.96 4.79 3.51
N LYS A 21 5.54 6.06 3.38
CA LYS A 21 4.30 6.57 3.99
C LYS A 21 3.07 5.83 3.48
N VAL A 22 2.95 5.67 2.15
CA VAL A 22 1.84 4.91 1.54
C VAL A 22 1.80 3.49 2.08
N TRP A 23 2.94 2.80 2.13
CA TRP A 23 3.03 1.43 2.61
C TRP A 23 2.72 1.30 4.10
N LEU A 24 3.39 2.05 4.98
CA LEU A 24 3.16 2.00 6.42
C LEU A 24 1.70 2.30 6.77
N THR A 25 1.11 3.32 6.16
CA THR A 25 -0.30 3.65 6.40
C THR A 25 -1.20 2.54 5.88
N SER A 26 -0.90 1.92 4.74
CA SER A 26 -1.70 0.80 4.24
C SER A 26 -1.59 -0.46 5.12
N VAL A 27 -0.41 -0.74 5.67
CA VAL A 27 -0.17 -1.85 6.60
C VAL A 27 -0.94 -1.69 7.90
N VAL A 28 -1.07 -0.47 8.41
CA VAL A 28 -1.80 -0.19 9.65
C VAL A 28 -3.30 -0.02 9.41
N VAL A 29 -3.69 0.75 8.40
CA VAL A 29 -5.09 1.09 8.14
C VAL A 29 -5.83 -0.03 7.41
N GLY A 30 -5.15 -0.82 6.57
CA GLY A 30 -5.75 -1.94 5.83
C GLY A 30 -6.46 -2.95 6.74
N PRO A 31 -5.80 -3.45 7.80
CA PRO A 31 -6.43 -4.33 8.78
C PRO A 31 -7.60 -3.66 9.51
N LEU A 32 -7.52 -2.36 9.83
CA LEU A 32 -8.64 -1.63 10.44
C LEU A 32 -9.86 -1.58 9.51
N ILE A 33 -9.64 -1.30 8.22
CA ILE A 33 -10.71 -1.33 7.22
C ILE A 33 -11.28 -2.74 7.08
N TYR A 34 -10.42 -3.77 7.09
CA TYR A 34 -10.85 -5.16 7.06
C TYR A 34 -11.75 -5.49 8.26
N PHE A 35 -11.32 -5.21 9.50
CA PHE A 35 -12.14 -5.44 10.69
C PHE A 35 -13.43 -4.61 10.68
N GLY A 36 -13.38 -3.36 10.23
CA GLY A 36 -14.58 -2.53 10.09
C GLY A 36 -15.57 -3.13 9.08
N ALA A 37 -15.07 -3.54 7.92
CA ALA A 37 -15.88 -4.16 6.87
C ALA A 37 -16.47 -5.51 7.32
N THR A 38 -15.68 -6.36 7.97
CA THR A 38 -16.17 -7.67 8.42
C THR A 38 -17.26 -7.54 9.49
N ASN A 39 -17.17 -6.54 10.38
CA ASN A 39 -18.24 -6.24 11.35
C ASN A 39 -19.51 -5.66 10.69
N LEU A 40 -19.35 -4.76 9.72
CA LEU A 40 -20.50 -4.11 9.07
C LEU A 40 -21.24 -5.05 8.12
N PHE A 41 -20.50 -5.92 7.42
CA PHE A 41 -21.04 -6.76 6.35
C PHE A 41 -21.20 -8.23 6.75
N HIS A 42 -20.95 -8.60 8.01
CA HIS A 42 -21.01 -9.99 8.51
C HIS A 42 -20.24 -10.95 7.61
N CYS A 43 -19.02 -10.58 7.20
CA CYS A 43 -18.21 -11.42 6.31
C CYS A 43 -17.56 -12.63 7.01
N TYR A 44 -17.89 -12.90 8.28
CA TYR A 44 -17.43 -14.08 9.03
C TYR A 44 -18.45 -15.22 8.94
N ASP A 45 -17.96 -16.46 8.99
CA ASP A 45 -18.77 -17.59 9.42
C ASP A 45 -19.20 -17.38 10.89
N ASP A 46 -20.49 -17.59 11.18
CA ASP A 46 -21.16 -17.28 12.46
C ASP A 46 -20.49 -17.85 13.73
N GLU A 47 -19.55 -18.79 13.59
CA GLU A 47 -18.80 -19.40 14.71
C GLU A 47 -17.84 -18.41 15.43
N PHE A 48 -17.48 -17.28 14.80
CA PHE A 48 -16.50 -16.33 15.36
C PHE A 48 -17.05 -15.38 16.44
N LEU A 49 -18.37 -15.23 16.55
CA LEU A 49 -19.04 -14.26 17.43
C LEU A 49 -19.14 -14.70 18.91
N GLY A 50 -18.70 -15.92 19.24
CA GLY A 50 -18.75 -16.45 20.62
C GLY A 50 -17.65 -15.93 21.55
N HIS A 51 -16.62 -15.28 21.02
CA HIS A 51 -15.51 -14.72 21.80
C HIS A 51 -15.63 -13.20 21.95
N ASN A 52 -15.15 -12.64 23.08
CA ASN A 52 -15.07 -11.20 23.30
C ASN A 52 -14.38 -10.52 22.11
N PHE A 53 -15.15 -9.77 21.34
CA PHE A 53 -14.70 -9.09 20.12
C PHE A 53 -13.42 -8.27 20.33
N ILE A 54 -13.28 -7.62 21.49
CA ILE A 54 -12.14 -6.77 21.84
C ILE A 54 -10.86 -7.60 22.03
N ASP A 55 -10.93 -8.74 22.70
CA ASP A 55 -9.77 -9.61 22.95
C ASP A 55 -9.29 -10.27 21.66
N TYR A 56 -10.23 -10.68 20.80
CA TYR A 56 -9.93 -11.19 19.48
C TYR A 56 -9.34 -10.10 18.57
N LEU A 57 -9.93 -8.91 18.57
CA LEU A 57 -9.44 -7.77 17.80
C LEU A 57 -7.99 -7.44 18.19
N ALA A 58 -7.68 -7.32 19.48
CA ALA A 58 -6.33 -6.99 19.95
C ALA A 58 -5.29 -8.05 19.55
N GLY A 59 -5.61 -9.34 19.71
CA GLY A 59 -4.71 -10.44 19.37
C GLY A 59 -4.54 -10.66 17.87
N ALA A 60 -5.65 -10.72 17.13
CA ALA A 60 -5.64 -10.97 15.69
C ALA A 60 -5.11 -9.76 14.91
N TYR A 61 -5.37 -8.52 15.36
CA TYR A 61 -4.90 -7.32 14.68
C TYR A 61 -3.37 -7.25 14.61
N MET A 62 -2.67 -7.43 15.74
CA MET A 62 -1.20 -7.41 15.71
C MET A 62 -0.64 -8.48 14.79
N PHE A 63 -1.21 -9.69 14.81
CA PHE A 63 -0.79 -10.77 13.93
C PHE A 63 -1.00 -10.40 12.46
N ILE A 64 -2.18 -9.89 12.09
CA ILE A 64 -2.48 -9.48 10.72
C ILE A 64 -1.57 -8.33 10.26
N VAL A 65 -1.31 -7.33 11.11
CA VAL A 65 -0.40 -6.22 10.81
C VAL A 65 1.02 -6.73 10.57
N LEU A 66 1.55 -7.58 11.45
CA LEU A 66 2.91 -8.12 11.29
C LEU A 66 3.03 -9.01 10.05
N PHE A 67 2.06 -9.90 9.86
CA PHE A 67 2.02 -10.81 8.72
C PHE A 67 1.94 -10.02 7.41
N SER A 68 0.98 -9.12 7.29
CA SER A 68 0.82 -8.26 6.12
C SER A 68 2.03 -7.36 5.86
N ALA A 69 2.69 -6.83 6.89
CA ALA A 69 3.90 -6.05 6.74
C ALA A 69 5.03 -6.86 6.09
N ILE A 70 5.25 -8.09 6.56
CA ILE A 70 6.29 -8.98 6.03
C ILE A 70 6.00 -9.34 4.56
N PHE A 71 4.77 -9.73 4.23
CA PHE A 71 4.43 -10.16 2.87
C PHE A 71 4.34 -9.00 1.87
N SER A 72 3.86 -7.83 2.31
CA SER A 72 3.78 -6.64 1.46
C SER A 72 5.11 -5.89 1.31
N LEU A 73 6.17 -6.31 2.00
CA LEU A 73 7.50 -5.69 1.90
C LEU A 73 8.05 -5.79 0.47
N THR A 74 7.89 -6.94 -0.17
CA THR A 74 8.25 -7.13 -1.58
C THR A 74 7.45 -6.20 -2.48
N THR A 75 6.15 -6.07 -2.24
CA THR A 75 5.26 -5.15 -2.96
C THR A 75 5.72 -3.71 -2.82
N TRP A 76 6.11 -3.29 -1.62
CA TRP A 76 6.61 -1.94 -1.35
C TRP A 76 7.92 -1.66 -2.07
N ILE A 77 8.87 -2.61 -2.05
CA ILE A 77 10.14 -2.47 -2.78
C ILE A 77 9.86 -2.27 -4.28
N SER A 78 9.03 -3.13 -4.88
CA SER A 78 8.64 -2.99 -6.29
C SER A 78 7.93 -1.68 -6.58
N PHE A 79 7.02 -1.25 -5.71
CA PHE A 79 6.29 0.01 -5.82
C PHE A 79 7.24 1.22 -5.79
N TYR A 80 8.21 1.22 -4.87
CA TYR A 80 9.25 2.24 -4.79
C TYR A 80 10.07 2.33 -6.08
N PHE A 81 10.55 1.20 -6.60
CA PHE A 81 11.32 1.19 -7.85
C PHE A 81 10.50 1.70 -9.05
N LEU A 82 9.21 1.37 -9.12
CA LEU A 82 8.34 1.87 -10.19
C LEU A 82 8.09 3.37 -10.08
N ILE A 83 7.82 3.90 -8.88
CA ILE A 83 7.67 5.36 -8.67
C ILE A 83 8.97 6.06 -9.09
N ARG A 84 10.12 5.53 -8.67
CA ARG A 84 11.42 6.09 -9.05
C ARG A 84 11.60 6.12 -10.56
N LEU A 85 11.27 5.03 -11.25
CA LEU A 85 11.36 4.96 -12.71
C LEU A 85 10.46 6.00 -13.39
N LEU A 86 9.23 6.20 -12.89
CA LEU A 86 8.31 7.23 -13.39
C LEU A 86 8.86 8.65 -13.17
N VAL A 87 9.46 8.90 -12.01
CA VAL A 87 10.08 10.19 -11.67
C VAL A 87 11.28 10.47 -12.57
N THR A 88 12.15 9.49 -12.82
CA THR A 88 13.36 9.66 -13.65
C THR A 88 13.08 9.85 -15.14
N ARG A 89 11.93 9.40 -15.64
CA ARG A 89 11.58 9.43 -17.07
C ARG A 89 10.77 10.67 -17.49
N ASP A 90 10.69 11.70 -16.64
CA ASP A 90 9.86 12.91 -16.85
C ASP A 90 8.38 12.62 -17.16
N VAL A 91 7.90 11.43 -16.78
CA VAL A 91 6.48 11.03 -16.84
C VAL A 91 5.62 11.88 -15.88
N LEU A 92 6.30 12.68 -15.04
CA LEU A 92 5.75 13.62 -14.09
C LEU A 92 4.88 14.72 -14.70
N LYS A 93 5.03 15.02 -16.00
CA LYS A 93 4.18 16.00 -16.70
C LYS A 93 2.77 15.47 -16.99
N ILE A 94 2.50 14.20 -16.71
CA ILE A 94 1.18 13.60 -16.93
C ILE A 94 0.23 14.05 -15.82
N LYS A 95 -0.83 14.77 -16.21
CA LYS A 95 -1.95 15.21 -15.35
C LYS A 95 -2.56 14.07 -14.50
N TYR A 96 -2.44 12.84 -14.98
CA TYR A 96 -2.98 11.62 -14.39
C TYR A 96 -1.97 10.75 -13.64
N LEU A 97 -0.77 11.26 -13.31
CA LEU A 97 0.28 10.48 -12.63
C LEU A 97 -0.22 9.82 -11.33
N LYS A 98 -1.05 10.51 -10.55
CA LYS A 98 -1.61 9.96 -9.31
C LYS A 98 -2.47 8.72 -9.54
N TYR A 99 -3.29 8.73 -10.59
CA TYR A 99 -4.12 7.60 -10.99
C TYR A 99 -3.24 6.42 -11.42
N LEU A 100 -2.15 6.69 -12.14
CA LEU A 100 -1.19 5.67 -12.55
C LEU A 100 -0.47 5.04 -11.35
N ILE A 101 -0.01 5.85 -10.40
CA ILE A 101 0.63 5.37 -9.16
C ILE A 101 -0.36 4.51 -8.36
N ALA A 102 -1.60 4.97 -8.18
CA ALA A 102 -2.63 4.21 -7.50
C ALA A 102 -2.91 2.87 -8.20
N LEU A 103 -3.06 2.88 -9.53
CA LEU A 103 -3.28 1.67 -10.34
C LEU A 103 -2.12 0.68 -10.18
N ILE A 104 -0.88 1.16 -10.29
CA ILE A 104 0.33 0.33 -10.12
C ILE A 104 0.36 -0.30 -8.74
N GLY A 105 0.07 0.48 -7.69
CA GLY A 105 0.01 -0.02 -6.33
C GLY A 105 -1.03 -1.13 -6.17
N VAL A 106 -2.25 -0.90 -6.63
CA VAL A 106 -3.35 -1.89 -6.59
C VAL A 106 -2.98 -3.17 -7.34
N LEU A 107 -2.45 -3.06 -8.56
CA LEU A 107 -2.04 -4.22 -9.36
C LEU A 107 -0.94 -5.02 -8.66
N LEU A 108 0.07 -4.34 -8.11
CA LEU A 108 1.14 -4.97 -7.36
C LEU A 108 0.62 -5.72 -6.13
N THR A 109 -0.35 -5.15 -5.41
CA THR A 109 -0.99 -5.79 -4.26
C THR A 109 -1.74 -7.04 -4.68
N VAL A 110 -2.62 -6.94 -5.67
CA VAL A 110 -3.38 -8.10 -6.17
C VAL A 110 -2.41 -9.21 -6.61
N ILE A 111 -1.38 -8.88 -7.39
CA ILE A 111 -0.39 -9.88 -7.84
C ILE A 111 0.34 -10.52 -6.66
N THR A 112 0.82 -9.72 -5.70
CA THR A 112 1.61 -10.26 -4.58
C THR A 112 0.79 -11.22 -3.75
N PHE A 113 -0.44 -10.82 -3.40
CA PHE A 113 -1.32 -11.67 -2.62
C PHE A 113 -1.73 -12.91 -3.44
N SER A 114 -2.05 -12.77 -4.73
CA SER A 114 -2.49 -13.90 -5.57
C SER A 114 -1.42 -14.96 -5.82
N VAL A 115 -0.15 -14.57 -5.83
CA VAL A 115 0.99 -15.49 -6.04
C VAL A 115 1.46 -16.11 -4.73
N MET A 116 0.92 -15.66 -3.59
CA MET A 116 1.38 -16.09 -2.27
C MET A 116 1.03 -17.57 -2.00
N PRO A 117 2.05 -18.46 -1.85
CA PRO A 117 1.79 -19.88 -1.66
C PRO A 117 1.13 -20.15 -0.30
N GLY A 118 0.10 -20.99 -0.30
CA GLY A 118 -0.60 -21.41 0.93
C GLY A 118 -1.86 -20.62 1.26
N PHE A 119 -2.14 -19.51 0.55
CA PHE A 119 -3.43 -18.83 0.66
C PHE A 119 -4.47 -19.48 -0.25
N ARG A 120 -5.53 -20.02 0.36
CA ARG A 120 -6.74 -20.39 -0.37
C ARG A 120 -7.54 -19.13 -0.64
N ILE A 121 -8.02 -18.96 -1.88
CA ILE A 121 -8.93 -17.87 -2.22
C ILE A 121 -10.25 -18.13 -1.49
N ASN A 122 -10.45 -17.46 -0.37
CA ASN A 122 -11.68 -17.45 0.42
C ASN A 122 -12.19 -16.01 0.59
N ALA A 123 -13.39 -15.85 1.17
CA ALA A 123 -14.00 -14.55 1.36
C ALA A 123 -13.13 -13.60 2.21
N ASP A 124 -12.51 -14.10 3.28
CA ASP A 124 -11.62 -13.30 4.14
C ASP A 124 -10.41 -12.77 3.38
N TYR A 125 -9.76 -13.63 2.59
CA TYR A 125 -8.63 -13.28 1.76
C TYR A 125 -8.99 -12.22 0.70
N ILE A 126 -10.18 -12.34 0.10
CA ILE A 126 -10.69 -11.35 -0.86
C ILE A 126 -10.94 -10.02 -0.13
N CYS A 127 -11.60 -10.04 1.03
CA CYS A 127 -11.91 -8.85 1.80
C CYS A 127 -10.66 -8.09 2.25
N ILE A 128 -9.65 -8.80 2.76
CA ILE A 128 -8.39 -8.17 3.16
C ILE A 128 -7.67 -7.60 1.94
N THR A 129 -7.61 -8.33 0.82
CA THR A 129 -6.99 -7.83 -0.43
C THR A 129 -7.66 -6.54 -0.91
N PHE A 130 -8.99 -6.47 -0.89
CA PHE A 130 -9.74 -5.26 -1.23
C PHE A 130 -9.44 -4.11 -0.25
N ALA A 131 -9.42 -4.37 1.06
CA ALA A 131 -9.10 -3.36 2.06
C ALA A 131 -7.70 -2.76 1.82
N TYR A 132 -6.70 -3.59 1.50
CA TYR A 132 -5.36 -3.11 1.13
C TYR A 132 -5.36 -2.29 -0.17
N CYS A 133 -6.11 -2.73 -1.20
CA CYS A 133 -6.22 -1.98 -2.44
C CYS A 133 -6.85 -0.60 -2.24
N PHE A 134 -7.91 -0.51 -1.43
CA PHE A 134 -8.54 0.75 -1.06
C PHE A 134 -7.57 1.65 -0.30
N CYS A 135 -6.84 1.10 0.68
CA CYS A 135 -5.81 1.83 1.41
C CYS A 135 -4.72 2.38 0.49
N ILE A 136 -4.16 1.56 -0.39
CA ILE A 136 -3.08 1.98 -1.28
C ILE A 136 -3.55 3.04 -2.27
N ALA A 137 -4.73 2.84 -2.87
CA ALA A 137 -5.31 3.84 -3.75
C ALA A 137 -5.55 5.16 -2.98
N GLY A 138 -6.26 5.11 -1.85
CA GLY A 138 -6.56 6.28 -1.02
C GLY A 138 -5.32 7.01 -0.51
N CYS A 139 -4.33 6.28 0.01
CA CYS A 139 -3.06 6.85 0.47
C CYS A 139 -2.28 7.48 -0.69
N SER A 140 -2.31 6.88 -1.88
CA SER A 140 -1.65 7.43 -3.06
C SER A 140 -2.27 8.76 -3.51
N TYR A 141 -3.57 8.96 -3.29
CA TYR A 141 -4.24 10.26 -3.51
C TYR A 141 -3.95 11.28 -2.41
N PHE A 142 -3.97 10.83 -1.15
CA PHE A 142 -3.86 11.69 0.02
C PHE A 142 -2.43 12.24 0.19
N TYR A 143 -1.42 11.38 0.09
CA TYR A 143 -0.04 11.81 0.14
C TYR A 143 0.34 12.52 -1.16
N LYS A 144 1.04 13.65 -1.02
CA LYS A 144 1.60 14.37 -2.17
C LYS A 144 3.01 13.84 -2.42
N LEU A 145 3.25 13.42 -3.66
CA LEU A 145 4.61 13.22 -4.15
C LEU A 145 5.19 14.61 -4.43
N GLU A 146 6.04 15.09 -3.52
CA GLU A 146 6.75 16.36 -3.69
C GLU A 146 7.84 16.18 -4.74
N ILE A 147 7.60 16.75 -5.91
CA ILE A 147 8.58 16.86 -6.98
C ILE A 147 9.15 18.25 -6.79
N MET A 148 10.33 18.38 -6.17
CA MET A 148 11.00 19.68 -6.09
C MET A 148 11.27 20.16 -7.53
N PRO A 149 10.69 21.30 -7.96
CA PRO A 149 11.14 21.93 -9.19
C PRO A 149 12.57 22.43 -8.96
N ASP A 150 13.44 22.27 -9.96
CA ASP A 150 14.77 22.87 -9.97
C ASP A 150 14.64 24.37 -9.66
N GLU A 151 15.18 24.83 -8.54
CA GLU A 151 15.18 26.24 -8.14
C GLU A 151 16.26 27.04 -8.90
N ASN A 152 16.49 26.72 -10.18
CA ASN A 152 17.50 27.34 -11.05
C ASN A 152 17.07 27.39 -12.54
N THR A 153 15.84 27.84 -12.82
CA THR A 153 15.47 28.39 -14.14
C THR A 153 14.94 29.80 -14.00
#